data_AF-A0A3P8J475-F1
#
_entry.id   AF-A0A3P8J475-F1
#
_cell.length_a   1.000
_cell.length_b   1.000
_cell.length_c   1.000
_cell.angle_alpha   90.00
_cell.angle_beta   90.00
_cell.angle_gamma   90.00
#
_symmetry.space_group_name_H-M   'P 1'
#
loop_
_entity.id
_entity.type
_entity.pdbx_description
1 polymer ?
#
loop_
_entity_poly.entity_id
_entity_poly.type
_entity_poly.pdbx_seq_one_letter_code
_entity_poly.pdbx_strand_id
1 'polypeptide(L)'
;MLAALEVVRTLNDLEIETEAPIEVVFWTNEEGSRFVPVMMGSGVFAGVFALEEIYAVQDVEGKTVGEELARIGYIGSQTPGDGRSAPTLKRILSRARSSKPKRR
;
A
#
# COMPACT_ATOMS: atom_id res chain seq x y z
N MET A 1 2.35 -8.49 -9.54
CA MET A 1 1.07 -8.55 -8.79
C MET A 1 0.36 -9.89 -8.94
N LEU A 2 0.19 -10.43 -10.16
CA LEU A 2 -0.50 -11.72 -10.36
C LEU A 2 0.11 -12.91 -9.62
N ALA A 3 1.44 -12.91 -9.42
CA ALA A 3 2.11 -13.96 -8.64
C ALA A 3 1.55 -14.10 -7.20
N ALA A 4 1.16 -13.00 -6.55
CA ALA A 4 0.60 -13.07 -5.20
C ALA A 4 -0.79 -13.72 -5.18
N LEU A 5 -1.61 -13.46 -6.22
CA LEU A 5 -2.89 -14.16 -6.39
C LEU A 5 -2.69 -15.65 -6.66
N GLU A 6 -1.67 -16.00 -7.45
CA GLU A 6 -1.34 -17.39 -7.74
C GLU A 6 -0.88 -18.16 -6.50
N VAL A 7 -0.13 -17.51 -5.61
CA VAL A 7 0.20 -18.09 -4.29
C VAL A 7 -1.07 -18.41 -3.51
N VAL A 8 -2.04 -17.48 -3.43
CA VAL A 8 -3.30 -17.73 -2.72
C VAL A 8 -4.10 -18.87 -3.34
N ARG A 9 -4.17 -18.94 -4.67
CA ARG A 9 -4.83 -20.05 -5.37
C ARG A 9 -4.18 -21.39 -5.08
N THR A 10 -2.85 -21.44 -5.15
CA THR A 10 -2.08 -22.66 -4.86
C THR A 10 -2.29 -23.13 -3.42
N LEU A 11 -2.34 -22.21 -2.45
CA LEU A 11 -2.63 -22.57 -1.05
C LEU A 11 -4.03 -23.17 -0.90
N ASN A 12 -5.02 -22.61 -1.60
CA ASN A 12 -6.39 -23.14 -1.59
C ASN A 12 -6.47 -24.51 -2.26
N ASP A 13 -5.86 -24.69 -3.43
CA ASP A 13 -5.89 -25.94 -4.20
C ASP A 13 -5.22 -27.10 -3.46
N LEU A 14 -4.24 -26.79 -2.61
CA LEU A 14 -3.53 -27.75 -1.76
C LEU A 14 -4.11 -27.86 -0.34
N GLU A 15 -5.21 -27.16 -0.05
CA GLU A 15 -5.87 -27.13 1.26
C GLU A 15 -4.90 -26.80 2.42
N ILE A 16 -3.95 -25.89 2.19
CA ILE A 16 -2.93 -25.51 3.17
C ILE A 16 -3.48 -24.45 4.12
N GLU A 17 -3.53 -24.79 5.41
CA GLU A 17 -3.81 -23.83 6.48
C GLU A 17 -2.53 -23.06 6.86
N THR A 18 -2.66 -21.73 7.00
CA THR A 18 -1.54 -20.85 7.34
C THR A 18 -1.66 -20.36 8.78
N GLU A 19 -0.56 -20.43 9.53
CA GLU A 19 -0.47 -19.93 10.92
C GLU A 19 -0.85 -18.44 11.09
N ALA A 20 -0.69 -17.64 10.02
CA ALA A 20 -1.01 -16.22 10.00
C ALA A 20 -1.81 -15.86 8.74
N PRO A 21 -2.66 -14.82 8.79
CA PRO A 21 -3.41 -14.39 7.61
C PRO A 21 -2.48 -13.88 6.50
N ILE A 22 -2.83 -14.17 5.26
CA ILE A 22 -2.17 -13.65 4.06
C ILE A 22 -3.06 -12.59 3.42
N GLU A 23 -2.46 -11.48 3.02
CA GLU A 23 -3.14 -10.40 2.31
C GLU A 23 -2.42 -10.04 1.01
N VAL A 24 -3.20 -9.82 -0.04
CA VAL A 24 -2.71 -9.35 -1.34
C VAL A 24 -3.04 -7.87 -1.47
N VAL A 25 -2.02 -7.04 -1.66
CA VAL A 25 -2.16 -5.58 -1.69
C VAL A 25 -1.76 -5.03 -3.04
N PHE A 26 -2.56 -4.08 -3.53
CA PHE A 26 -2.28 -3.31 -4.73
C PHE A 26 -1.98 -1.86 -4.35
N TRP A 27 -0.74 -1.43 -4.54
CA TRP A 27 -0.33 -0.08 -4.16
C TRP A 27 -0.70 0.95 -5.24
N THR A 28 -1.47 1.96 -4.85
CA THR A 28 -1.85 3.08 -5.72
C THR A 28 -0.62 3.86 -6.18
N ASN A 29 -0.53 4.05 -7.50
CA ASN A 29 0.45 4.91 -8.17
C ASN A 29 1.90 4.66 -7.70
N GLU A 30 2.34 3.41 -7.82
CA GLU A 30 3.69 3.01 -7.42
C GLU A 30 4.77 3.62 -8.33
N GLU A 31 4.55 3.60 -9.64
CA GLU A 31 5.48 4.12 -10.65
C GLU A 31 5.67 5.64 -10.55
N GLY A 32 4.63 6.37 -10.12
CA GLY A 32 4.61 7.82 -10.06
C GLY A 32 4.69 8.52 -11.42
N SER A 33 4.18 7.88 -12.49
CA SER A 33 4.19 8.42 -13.84
C SER A 33 3.16 9.53 -14.06
N ARG A 34 1.95 9.37 -13.52
CA ARG A 34 0.87 10.38 -13.60
C ARG A 34 0.90 11.38 -12.44
N PHE A 35 1.10 10.88 -11.22
CA PHE A 35 1.16 11.68 -10.01
C PHE A 35 2.51 11.47 -9.33
N VAL A 36 3.14 12.54 -8.84
CA VAL A 36 4.44 12.49 -8.17
C VAL A 36 4.22 12.91 -6.71
N PRO A 37 4.78 12.21 -5.71
CA PRO A 37 5.89 11.25 -5.77
C PRO A 37 5.51 9.80 -6.10
N VAL A 38 6.53 9.02 -6.50
CA VAL A 38 6.45 7.56 -6.65
C VAL A 38 6.08 6.89 -5.32
N MET A 39 5.56 5.65 -5.38
CA MET A 39 5.27 4.81 -4.21
C MET A 39 4.26 5.39 -3.20
N MET A 40 3.47 6.39 -3.58
CA MET A 40 2.63 7.17 -2.66
C MET A 40 1.68 6.32 -1.80
N GLY A 41 1.01 5.32 -2.38
CA GLY A 41 0.07 4.47 -1.61
C GLY A 41 0.74 3.71 -0.48
N SER A 42 1.92 3.13 -0.76
CA SER A 42 2.73 2.45 0.25
C SER A 42 3.34 3.43 1.26
N GLY A 43 3.67 4.65 0.82
CA GLY A 43 4.17 5.72 1.68
C GLY A 43 3.14 6.18 2.71
N VAL A 44 1.88 6.36 2.31
CA VAL A 44 0.77 6.66 3.25
C VAL A 44 0.59 5.53 4.24
N PHE A 45 0.51 4.28 3.75
CA PHE A 45 0.35 3.12 4.63
C PHE A 45 1.48 3.00 5.67
N ALA A 46 2.72 3.32 5.28
CA ALA A 46 3.89 3.29 6.15
C ALA A 46 4.04 4.55 7.02
N GLY A 47 3.13 5.53 6.93
CA GLY A 47 3.20 6.81 7.64
C GLY A 47 4.35 7.71 7.19
N VAL A 48 4.83 7.55 5.96
CA VAL A 48 5.85 8.42 5.34
C VAL A 48 5.22 9.68 4.76
N PHE A 49 4.00 9.58 4.26
CA PHE A 49 3.19 10.70 3.76
C PHE A 49 1.88 10.79 4.53
N ALA A 50 1.35 12.00 4.74
CA ALA A 50 -0.01 12.15 5.24
C ALA A 50 -1.02 11.80 4.14
N LEU A 51 -2.18 11.27 4.53
CA LEU A 51 -3.22 10.85 3.58
C LEU A 51 -3.76 12.05 2.80
N GLU A 52 -4.00 13.15 3.50
CA GLU A 52 -4.56 14.39 2.97
C GLU A 52 -3.60 15.05 1.97
N GLU A 53 -2.29 15.00 2.25
CA GLU A 53 -1.26 15.49 1.34
C GLU A 53 -1.26 14.71 0.03
N ILE A 54 -1.34 13.38 0.09
CA ILE A 54 -1.38 12.53 -1.11
C ILE A 54 -2.68 12.72 -1.90
N TYR A 55 -3.82 12.84 -1.21
CA TYR A 55 -5.08 13.13 -1.89
C TYR A 55 -5.08 14.46 -2.64
N ALA A 56 -4.34 15.46 -2.16
CA ALA A 56 -4.23 16.77 -2.80
C ALA A 56 -3.23 16.82 -3.97
N VAL A 57 -2.41 15.79 -4.18
CA VAL A 57 -1.44 15.75 -5.30
C VAL A 57 -2.18 15.84 -6.64
N GLN A 58 -1.73 16.75 -7.51
CA GLN A 58 -2.32 16.99 -8.83
C GLN A 58 -1.51 16.36 -9.97
N ASP A 59 -2.19 15.94 -11.03
CA ASP A 59 -1.56 15.64 -12.31
C ASP A 59 -1.37 16.90 -13.16
N VAL A 60 -0.84 16.73 -14.38
CA VAL A 60 -0.59 17.84 -15.32
C VAL A 60 -1.86 18.54 -15.81
N GLU A 61 -3.03 17.93 -15.65
CA GLU A 61 -4.34 18.51 -15.98
C GLU A 61 -4.99 19.18 -14.77
N GLY A 62 -4.33 19.17 -13.60
CA GLY A 62 -4.84 19.74 -12.35
C GLY A 62 -5.82 18.83 -11.59
N LYS A 63 -6.06 17.59 -12.04
CA LYS A 63 -6.91 16.63 -11.30
C LYS A 63 -6.14 16.08 -10.11
N THR A 64 -6.80 15.94 -8.97
CA THR A 64 -6.17 15.39 -7.77
C THR A 64 -6.25 13.86 -7.71
N VAL A 65 -5.33 13.24 -6.96
CA VAL A 65 -5.39 11.81 -6.66
C VAL A 65 -6.71 11.45 -5.99
N GLY A 66 -7.18 12.27 -5.05
CA GLY A 66 -8.45 12.05 -4.34
C GLY A 66 -9.66 12.04 -5.28
N GLU A 67 -9.75 13.00 -6.19
CA GLU A 67 -10.81 13.06 -7.20
C GLU A 67 -10.79 11.84 -8.13
N GLU A 68 -9.60 11.45 -8.60
CA GLU A 68 -9.49 10.30 -9.50
C GLU A 68 -9.81 8.98 -8.81
N LEU A 69 -9.38 8.79 -7.55
CA LEU A 69 -9.77 7.63 -6.76
C LEU A 69 -11.28 7.59 -6.52
N ALA A 70 -11.92 8.73 -6.25
CA ALA A 70 -13.37 8.82 -6.11
C ALA A 70 -14.06 8.47 -7.44
N ARG A 71 -13.57 9.00 -8.56
CA ARG A 71 -14.10 8.75 -9.90
C ARG A 71 -14.08 7.27 -10.28
N ILE A 72 -13.03 6.54 -9.92
CA ILE A 72 -12.92 5.09 -10.19
C ILE A 72 -13.57 4.21 -9.10
N GLY A 73 -14.05 4.80 -8.01
CA GLY A 73 -14.69 4.07 -6.91
C GLY A 73 -13.72 3.38 -5.94
N TYR A 74 -12.48 3.87 -5.82
CA TYR A 74 -11.43 3.28 -4.96
C TYR A 74 -11.12 4.09 -3.70
N ILE A 75 -12.02 4.98 -3.27
CA ILE A 75 -11.98 5.55 -1.91
C ILE A 75 -12.57 4.53 -0.94
N GLY A 76 -11.69 3.80 -0.26
CA GLY A 76 -12.06 2.83 0.76
C GLY A 76 -12.56 3.50 2.04
N SER A 77 -13.40 2.78 2.81
CA SER A 77 -13.92 3.24 4.10
C SER A 77 -12.95 3.04 5.27
N GLN A 78 -11.82 2.35 5.05
CA GLN A 78 -10.83 2.06 6.07
C GLN A 78 -9.67 3.06 5.98
N THR A 79 -9.19 3.50 7.12
CA THR A 79 -7.94 4.25 7.22
C THR A 79 -6.76 3.37 6.79
N PRO A 80 -5.85 3.84 5.93
CA PRO A 80 -4.65 3.10 5.57
C PRO A 80 -3.84 2.71 6.82
N GLY A 81 -3.56 1.41 6.97
CA GLY A 81 -2.82 0.91 8.12
C GLY A 81 -3.65 0.60 9.35
N ASP A 82 -4.99 0.53 9.25
CA ASP A 82 -5.89 0.08 10.33
C ASP A 82 -6.55 -1.28 10.07
N GLY A 83 -6.07 -2.03 9.06
CA GLY A 83 -6.54 -3.37 8.73
C GLY A 83 -6.14 -4.47 9.73
N ARG A 84 -6.73 -5.66 9.58
CA ARG A 84 -6.56 -6.82 10.49
C ARG A 84 -5.10 -7.30 10.58
N SER A 85 -4.33 -7.14 9.51
CA SER A 85 -2.88 -7.41 9.42
C SER A 85 -1.98 -6.23 9.79
N ALA A 86 -2.54 -5.04 10.00
CA ALA A 86 -1.76 -3.82 10.19
C ALA A 86 -0.80 -3.86 11.39
N PRO A 87 -1.13 -4.49 12.54
CA PRO A 87 -0.16 -4.67 13.62
C PRO A 87 1.08 -5.47 13.18
N THR A 88 0.88 -6.51 12.37
CA THR A 88 1.95 -7.38 11.86
C THR A 88 2.79 -6.67 10.80
N LEU A 89 2.16 -5.96 9.86
CA LEU A 89 2.84 -5.17 8.84
C LEU A 89 3.63 -4.01 9.45
N LYS A 90 3.06 -3.26 10.41
CA LYS A 90 3.76 -2.20 11.15
C LYS A 90 5.00 -2.76 11.87
N ARG A 91 4.95 -3.99 12.41
CA ARG A 91 6.09 -4.68 13.05
C ARG A 91 7.19 -5.08 12.06
N ILE A 92 6.84 -5.49 10.85
CA ILE A 92 7.81 -5.80 9.79
C ILE A 92 8.50 -4.52 9.29
N LEU A 93 7.71 -3.48 9.02
CA LEU A 93 8.22 -2.19 8.53
C LEU A 93 9.07 -1.44 9.57
N SER A 94 8.79 -1.58 10.87
CA SER A 94 9.64 -0.98 11.92
C SER A 94 11.01 -1.66 12.02
N ARG A 95 11.09 -2.98 11.84
CA ARG A 95 12.36 -3.72 11.81
C ARG A 95 13.23 -3.33 10.61
N ALA A 96 12.63 -3.08 9.45
CA ALA A 96 13.35 -2.63 8.25
C ALA A 96 13.94 -1.20 8.37
N ARG A 97 13.36 -0.33 9.22
CA ARG A 97 13.92 1.01 9.49
C ARG A 97 15.13 0.96 10.43
N SER A 98 15.22 -0.05 11.30
CA SER A 98 16.34 -0.25 12.23
C SER A 98 17.61 -0.79 11.55
N SER A 99 17.55 -1.23 10.29
CA SER A 99 18.67 -1.86 9.59
C SER A 99 19.41 -0.94 8.60
N LYS A 100 19.07 0.36 8.51
CA LYS A 100 19.89 1.30 7.72
C LYS A 100 21.23 1.55 8.45
N PRO A 101 22.39 1.31 7.81
CA PRO A 101 23.67 1.55 8.44
C PRO A 101 23.87 3.06 8.66
N LYS A 102 24.28 3.44 9.88
CA LYS A 102 24.73 4.81 10.17
C LYS A 102 25.86 5.16 9.19
N ARG A 103 25.62 6.12 8.30
CA ARG A 103 26.70 6.71 7.50
C ARG A 103 27.72 7.31 8.47
N ARG A 104 28.97 6.86 8.34
CA ARG A 104 30.14 7.50 8.95
C ARG A 104 30.51 8.75 8.16
#